data_AF-K2BJ17-F1
#
_entry.id   AF-K2BJ17-F1
#
_cell.length_a   1.000
_cell.length_b   1.000
_cell.length_c   1.000
_cell.angle_alpha   90.00
_cell.angle_beta   90.00
_cell.angle_gamma   90.00
#
_symmetry.space_group_name_H-M   'P 1'
#
loop_
_entity.id
_entity.type
_entity.pdbx_description
1 polymer ?
#
loop_
_entity_poly.entity_id
_entity_poly.type
_entity_poly.pdbx_seq_one_letter_code
_entity_poly.pdbx_strand_id
1 'polypeptide(L)' 'MYMKYIKPKIINLATNGRLSIPRKMLRERKVKIPGKMRVGLTKTGWLIEPIVNI' A
#
# COMPACT_ATOMS: atom_id res chain seq x y z
N MET A 1 14.59 18.32 -6.87
CA MET A 1 13.52 17.73 -6.03
C MET A 1 13.97 16.34 -5.63
N TYR A 2 14.42 16.11 -4.40
CA TYR A 2 14.94 14.78 -4.00
C TYR A 2 13.77 13.84 -3.64
N MET A 3 13.66 12.71 -4.32
CA MET A 3 12.72 11.64 -3.95
C MET A 3 13.16 11.04 -2.61
N LYS A 4 12.31 11.17 -1.58
CA LYS A 4 12.54 10.59 -0.27
C LYS A 4 12.48 9.06 -0.37
N TYR A 5 13.63 8.40 -0.30
CA TYR A 5 13.72 6.94 -0.33
C TYR A 5 13.12 6.37 0.96
N ILE A 6 12.05 5.58 0.85
CA ILE A 6 11.41 4.91 1.99
C ILE A 6 12.07 3.54 2.12
N LYS A 7 12.71 3.26 3.27
CA LYS A 7 13.25 1.91 3.53
C LYS A 7 12.12 0.87 3.49
N PRO A 8 12.28 -0.23 2.74
CA PRO A 8 11.28 -1.28 2.68
C PRO A 8 11.07 -1.88 4.07
N LYS A 9 9.81 -2.11 4.45
CA LYS A 9 9.45 -2.77 5.70
C LYS A 9 8.85 -4.13 5.37
N ILE A 10 9.38 -5.18 5.97
CA ILE A 10 8.83 -6.53 5.86
C ILE A 10 7.51 -6.58 6.64
N ILE A 11 6.45 -7.07 6.00
CA ILE A 11 5.12 -7.24 6.60
C ILE A 11 4.76 -8.71 6.48
N ASN A 12 4.43 -9.35 7.61
CA ASN A 12 3.98 -10.73 7.59
C ASN A 12 2.56 -10.82 7.01
N LEU A 13 2.36 -11.81 6.15
CA LEU A 13 1.05 -12.22 5.69
C LEU A 13 0.31 -12.91 6.83
N ALA A 14 -0.96 -12.55 7.04
CA ALA A 14 -1.83 -13.30 7.92
C ALA A 14 -2.15 -14.66 7.30
N THR A 15 -2.48 -15.64 8.14
CA THR A 15 -2.76 -17.04 7.74
C THR A 15 -3.91 -17.18 6.75
N ASN A 16 -4.78 -16.18 6.63
CA ASN A 16 -5.87 -16.12 5.66
C ASN A 16 -5.51 -15.39 4.36
N GLY A 17 -4.21 -15.16 4.10
CA GLY A 17 -3.72 -14.45 2.92
C GLY A 17 -4.00 -12.93 2.96
N ARG A 18 -4.46 -12.38 4.08
CA ARG A 18 -4.64 -10.93 4.24
C ARG A 18 -3.33 -10.27 4.65
N LEU A 19 -3.14 -9.02 4.22
CA LEU A 19 -2.01 -8.19 4.63
C LEU A 19 -2.52 -6.93 5.34
N SER A 20 -1.92 -6.60 6.47
CA SER A 20 -2.24 -5.38 7.22
C SER A 20 -1.32 -4.23 6.80
N ILE A 21 -1.90 -3.17 6.25
CA ILE A 21 -1.14 -1.97 5.87
C ILE A 21 -0.98 -1.07 7.10
N PRO A 22 0.26 -0.66 7.45
CA PRO A 22 0.48 0.24 8.58
C PRO A 22 -0.27 1.57 8.42
N ARG A 23 -0.95 2.01 9.49
CA ARG A 23 -1.76 3.24 9.49
C ARG A 23 -0.98 4.49 9.05
N LYS A 24 0.33 4.55 9.35
CA LYS A 24 1.21 5.64 8.91
C LYS A 24 1.29 5.74 7.38
N MET A 25 1.42 4.61 6.68
CA MET A 25 1.49 4.58 5.22
C MET A 25 0.16 5.03 4.58
N LEU A 26 -0.97 4.63 5.18
CA LEU A 26 -2.28 5.08 4.74
C LEU A 26 -2.44 6.60 4.88
N ARG A 27 -1.98 7.19 5.99
CA ARG A 27 -2.00 8.64 6.20
C ARG A 27 -1.11 9.39 5.21
N GLU A 28 0.11 8.89 4.97
CA GLU A 28 1.05 9.49 4.00
C GLU A 28 0.48 9.49 2.58
N ARG A 29 -0.28 8.44 2.22
CA ARG A 29 -0.96 8.30 0.93
C ARG A 29 -2.38 8.89 0.90
N LYS A 30 -2.80 9.57 1.97
CA LYS A 30 -4.13 10.20 2.13
C LYS A 30 -5.31 9.25 1.84
N VAL A 31 -5.14 7.96 2.19
CA VAL A 31 -6.19 6.93 1.99
C VAL A 31 -7.21 7.01 3.12
N LYS A 32 -8.49 7.17 2.78
CA LYS A 32 -9.61 7.11 3.75
C LYS A 32 -9.98 5.65 4.04
N ILE A 33 -10.49 5.39 5.25
CA ILE A 33 -10.99 4.07 5.67
C ILE A 33 -12.49 4.24 6.01
N PRO A 34 -13.41 3.46 5.40
CA PRO A 34 -13.17 2.46 4.35
C PRO A 34 -12.70 3.10 3.03
N GLY A 35 -11.86 2.40 2.29
CA GLY A 35 -11.31 2.87 1.02
C GLY A 35 -11.06 1.70 0.08
N LYS A 36 -11.24 1.94 -1.22
CA LYS A 36 -10.94 0.93 -2.25
C LYS A 36 -9.48 1.06 -2.69
N MET A 37 -8.83 -0.07 -2.94
CA MET A 37 -7.48 -0.12 -3.47
C MET A 37 -7.46 -0.98 -4.72
N ARG A 38 -6.63 -0.60 -5.68
CA ARG A 38 -6.29 -1.40 -6.86
C ARG A 38 -5.03 -2.19 -6.55
N VAL A 39 -5.05 -3.46 -6.93
CA VAL A 39 -3.90 -4.35 -6.87
C VAL A 39 -3.51 -4.68 -8.31
N GLY A 40 -2.27 -4.39 -8.68
CA GLY A 40 -1.68 -4.69 -9.98
C GLY A 40 -0.44 -5.57 -9.83
N LEU A 41 -0.13 -6.35 -10.85
CA LEU A 41 1.12 -7.10 -10.95
C LEU A 41 2.19 -6.23 -11.61
N THR A 42 3.42 -6.36 -11.13
CA THR A 42 4.61 -5.76 -11.73
C THR A 42 5.64 -6.87 -12.02
N LYS A 43 6.73 -6.52 -12.70
CA LYS A 43 7.81 -7.47 -13.03
C LYS A 43 8.44 -8.14 -11.79
N THR A 44 8.36 -7.49 -10.62
CA THR A 44 9.06 -7.92 -9.40
C THR A 44 8.13 -8.12 -8.20
N GLY A 45 6.81 -7.95 -8.37
CA GLY A 45 5.87 -8.14 -7.28
C GLY A 45 4.51 -7.50 -7.52
N TRP A 46 3.94 -6.93 -6.46
CA TRP A 46 2.59 -6.38 -6.44
C TRP A 46 2.64 -4.88 -6.21
N LEU A 47 1.90 -4.13 -7.03
CA LEU A 47 1.67 -2.71 -6.85
C LEU A 47 0.29 -2.51 -6.24
N ILE A 48 0.22 -1.80 -5.11
CA ILE A 48 -1.03 -1.51 -4.41
C ILE A 48 -1.22 0.00 -4.38
N GLU A 49 -2.30 0.48 -5.00
CA GLU A 49 -2.59 1.91 -5.15
C GLU A 49 -4.00 2.22 -4.68
N PRO A 50 -4.23 3.35 -3.97
CA PRO A 50 -5.58 3.77 -3.64
C PRO A 50 -6.34 4.16 -4.92
N ILE A 51 -7.62 3.78 -4.99
CA ILE A 51 -8.49 4.25 -6.08
C ILE A 51 -8.93 5.66 -5.72
N VAL A 52 -8.43 6.64 -6.47
CA VAL A 52 -8.96 8.01 -6.43
C VAL A 52 -10.21 8.00 -7.29
N ASN A 53 -11.39 8.08 -6.66
CA ASN A 53 -12.62 8.35 -7.39
C ASN A 53 -12.48 9.78 -7.94
N ILE A 54 -12.33 9.88 -9.27
CA ILE A 54 -12.57 11.12 -10.02
C ILE A 54 -14.09 11.31 -10.09
#